data_AF-A0A1E3VIG7-F1
#
_entry.id   AF-A0A1E3VIG7-F1
#
_cell.length_a   1.000
_cell.length_b   1.000
_cell.length_c   1.000
_cell.angle_alpha   90.00
_cell.angle_beta   90.00
_cell.angle_gamma   90.00
#
_symmetry.space_group_name_H-M   'P 1'
#
loop_
_entity.id
_entity.type
_entity.pdbx_description
1 polymer ?
#
loop_
_entity_poly.entity_id
_entity_poly.type
_entity_poly.pdbx_seq_one_letter_code
_entity_poly.pdbx_strand_id
1 'polypeptide(L)'
;MTRAYSEDLRERALARLSAGETTRSIAAALSIAPSCISKWKRRLAETGSLEPGRVGGRKKRTLSGERADWLRERCRSGPFTTRGLVAELAERGIKTDRRAVWVFVRAEGLSFKKNGSAG
;
A
#
# COMPACT_ATOMS: atom_id res chain seq x y z
N MET A 1 -2.79 -16.14 -10.51
CA MET A 1 -4.03 -15.32 -10.64
C MET A 1 -3.90 -14.09 -9.76
N THR A 2 -3.69 -12.91 -10.35
CA THR A 2 -3.44 -11.66 -9.59
C THR A 2 -4.71 -10.83 -9.38
N ARG A 3 -5.73 -11.04 -10.22
CA ARG A 3 -7.02 -10.35 -10.12
C ARG A 3 -7.97 -11.11 -9.19
N ALA A 4 -8.61 -10.39 -8.29
CA ALA A 4 -9.61 -10.97 -7.42
C ALA A 4 -10.94 -11.19 -8.17
N TYR A 5 -11.70 -12.21 -7.78
CA TYR A 5 -13.06 -12.42 -8.29
C TYR A 5 -13.98 -11.23 -7.97
N SER A 6 -14.94 -10.97 -8.86
CA SER A 6 -15.95 -9.92 -8.71
C SER A 6 -16.76 -10.10 -7.43
N GLU A 7 -17.31 -9.01 -6.90
CA GLU A 7 -18.13 -9.03 -5.69
C GLU A 7 -19.43 -9.82 -5.88
N ASP A 8 -20.13 -9.59 -6.99
CA ASP A 8 -21.33 -10.35 -7.38
C ASP A 8 -21.10 -11.88 -7.35
N LEU A 9 -19.94 -12.37 -7.80
CA LEU A 9 -19.63 -13.81 -7.72
C LEU A 9 -19.52 -14.30 -6.26
N ARG A 10 -19.00 -13.46 -5.36
CA ARG A 10 -18.87 -13.78 -3.93
C ARG A 10 -20.22 -13.77 -3.25
N GLU A 11 -21.04 -12.77 -3.56
CA GLU A 11 -22.41 -12.64 -3.05
C GLU A 11 -23.23 -13.87 -3.44
N ARG A 12 -23.23 -14.25 -4.72
CA ARG A 12 -23.93 -15.46 -5.18
C ARG A 12 -23.44 -16.72 -4.48
N ALA A 13 -22.13 -16.86 -4.30
CA ALA A 13 -21.58 -18.03 -3.61
C ALA A 13 -22.02 -18.10 -2.14
N LEU A 14 -22.04 -16.96 -1.42
CA LEU A 14 -22.46 -16.92 -0.02
C LEU A 14 -23.97 -17.01 0.16
N ALA A 15 -24.77 -16.48 -0.77
CA ALA A 15 -26.21 -16.66 -0.77
C ALA A 15 -26.59 -18.15 -0.87
N ARG A 16 -25.94 -18.89 -1.78
CA ARG A 16 -26.13 -20.35 -1.93
C ARG A 16 -25.67 -21.13 -0.69
N LEU A 17 -24.58 -20.68 -0.06
CA LEU A 17 -24.11 -21.27 1.19
C LEU A 17 -25.11 -21.06 2.33
N SER A 18 -25.72 -19.87 2.42
CA SER A 18 -26.78 -19.57 3.39
C SER A 18 -28.07 -20.34 3.13
N ALA A 19 -28.35 -20.68 1.87
CA ALA A 19 -29.45 -21.57 1.48
C ALA A 19 -29.20 -23.05 1.81
N GLY A 20 -28.04 -23.41 2.37
CA GLY A 20 -27.70 -24.77 2.81
C GLY A 20 -27.00 -25.62 1.76
N GLU A 21 -26.62 -25.07 0.59
CA GLU A 21 -25.83 -25.82 -0.39
C GLU A 21 -24.42 -26.12 0.15
N THR A 22 -23.85 -27.26 -0.26
CA THR A 22 -22.49 -27.62 0.13
C THR A 22 -21.45 -26.78 -0.62
N THR A 23 -20.33 -26.51 0.04
CA THR A 23 -19.19 -25.80 -0.57
C THR A 23 -18.73 -26.42 -1.90
N ARG A 24 -18.76 -27.76 -2.02
CA ARG A 24 -18.36 -28.44 -3.26
C ARG A 24 -19.36 -28.23 -4.39
N SER A 25 -20.67 -28.28 -4.10
CA SER A 25 -21.73 -27.98 -5.07
C SER A 25 -21.59 -26.57 -5.63
N ILE A 26 -21.47 -25.58 -4.76
CA ILE A 26 -21.34 -24.17 -5.13
C ILE A 26 -20.08 -23.93 -5.96
N ALA A 27 -18.95 -24.53 -5.54
CA ALA A 27 -17.68 -24.41 -6.24
C ALA A 27 -17.74 -24.97 -7.66
N ALA A 28 -18.35 -26.15 -7.84
CA ALA A 28 -18.58 -26.74 -9.15
C ALA A 28 -19.51 -25.87 -10.02
N ALA A 29 -20.63 -25.41 -9.46
CA ALA A 29 -21.61 -24.60 -10.17
C ALA A 29 -21.06 -23.23 -10.62
N LEU A 30 -20.17 -22.63 -9.83
CA LEU A 30 -19.56 -21.33 -10.13
C LEU A 30 -18.17 -21.46 -10.79
N SER A 31 -17.70 -22.69 -11.07
CA SER A 31 -16.37 -22.95 -11.64
C SER A 31 -15.23 -22.28 -10.85
N ILE A 32 -15.29 -22.32 -9.52
CA ILE A 32 -14.28 -21.76 -8.62
C ILE A 32 -13.67 -22.83 -7.71
N ALA A 33 -12.52 -22.53 -7.12
CA ALA A 33 -11.94 -23.41 -6.10
C ALA A 33 -12.78 -23.41 -4.81
N PRO A 34 -13.04 -24.56 -4.16
CA PRO A 34 -13.81 -24.64 -2.91
C PRO A 34 -13.25 -23.77 -1.78
N SER A 35 -11.92 -23.57 -1.76
CA SER A 35 -11.26 -22.72 -0.76
C SER A 35 -11.61 -21.22 -0.86
N CYS A 36 -12.15 -20.76 -1.99
CA CYS A 36 -12.58 -19.36 -2.15
C CYS A 36 -13.77 -19.05 -1.23
N ILE A 37 -14.73 -19.97 -1.14
CA ILE A 37 -15.96 -19.81 -0.38
C ILE A 37 -15.67 -19.67 1.12
N SER A 38 -14.79 -20.52 1.67
CA SER A 38 -14.40 -20.42 3.08
C SER A 38 -13.64 -19.12 3.38
N LYS A 39 -12.80 -18.66 2.46
CA LYS A 39 -12.10 -17.37 2.57
C LYS A 39 -13.05 -16.19 2.54
N TRP A 40 -14.09 -16.22 1.70
CA TRP A 40 -15.09 -15.15 1.62
C TRP A 40 -16.00 -15.13 2.85
N LYS A 41 -16.44 -16.30 3.34
CA LYS A 41 -17.20 -16.40 4.59
C LYS A 41 -16.43 -15.80 5.76
N ARG A 42 -15.15 -16.19 5.92
CA ARG A 42 -14.29 -15.64 6.98
C ARG A 42 -14.16 -14.13 6.86
N ARG A 43 -13.95 -13.62 5.64
CA ARG A 43 -13.80 -12.19 5.40
C ARG A 43 -15.06 -11.39 5.72
N LEU A 44 -16.22 -11.91 5.35
CA LEU A 44 -17.50 -11.30 5.70
C LEU A 44 -17.66 -11.23 7.22
N ALA A 45 -17.28 -12.28 7.96
CA ALA A 45 -17.31 -12.29 9.42
C ALA A 45 -16.31 -11.31 10.06
N GLU A 46 -15.11 -11.17 9.48
CA GLU A 46 -14.05 -10.29 10.01
C GLU A 46 -14.26 -8.82 9.69
N THR A 47 -14.83 -8.49 8.52
CA THR A 47 -14.86 -7.11 8.00
C THR A 47 -16.25 -6.60 7.63
N GLY A 48 -17.27 -7.45 7.60
CA GLY A 48 -18.62 -7.09 7.14
C GLY A 48 -18.73 -6.85 5.63
N SER A 49 -17.65 -7.01 4.86
CA SER A 49 -17.60 -6.69 3.44
C SER A 49 -17.01 -7.83 2.58
N LEU A 50 -17.51 -7.97 1.36
CA LEU A 50 -17.01 -8.91 0.35
C LEU A 50 -16.03 -8.26 -0.62
N GLU A 51 -15.97 -6.94 -0.68
CA GLU A 51 -15.10 -6.16 -1.56
C GLU A 51 -13.64 -6.59 -1.44
N PRO A 52 -12.96 -7.07 -2.49
CA PRO A 52 -11.56 -7.52 -2.41
C PRO A 52 -10.64 -6.56 -1.67
N GLY A 53 -9.78 -7.10 -0.80
CA GLY A 53 -8.77 -6.30 -0.13
C GLY A 53 -7.80 -5.69 -1.16
N ARG A 54 -7.25 -4.53 -0.84
CA ARG A 54 -6.28 -3.83 -1.71
C ARG A 54 -5.13 -4.77 -2.11
N VAL A 55 -5.02 -5.03 -3.41
CA VAL A 55 -3.92 -5.78 -4.01
C VAL A 55 -2.77 -4.80 -4.27
N GLY A 56 -1.67 -4.97 -3.55
CA GLY A 56 -0.53 -4.05 -3.59
C GLY A 56 -0.61 -2.87 -2.60
N GLY A 57 0.48 -2.12 -2.46
CA GLY A 57 0.50 -0.86 -1.69
C GLY A 57 0.49 -0.99 -0.16
N ARG A 58 0.76 -2.17 0.41
CA ARG A 58 0.77 -2.35 1.88
C ARG A 58 2.04 -1.84 2.57
N LYS A 59 3.16 -1.69 1.86
CA LYS A 59 4.41 -1.23 2.47
C LYS A 59 4.37 0.29 2.65
N LYS A 60 4.28 0.74 3.92
CA LYS A 60 4.49 2.15 4.27
C LYS A 60 5.87 2.59 3.78
N ARG A 61 5.96 3.79 3.21
CA ARG A 61 7.25 4.36 2.78
C ARG A 61 8.16 4.55 3.99
N THR A 62 9.46 4.29 3.84
CA THR A 62 10.47 4.48 4.89
C THR A 62 10.46 5.89 5.47
N LEU A 63 10.18 6.88 4.61
CA LEU A 63 10.02 8.31 4.92
C LEU A 63 8.54 8.61 5.10
N SER A 64 7.96 8.19 6.23
CA SER A 64 6.57 8.49 6.62
C SER A 64 6.50 8.79 8.12
N GLY A 65 5.41 9.42 8.57
CA GLY A 65 5.22 9.87 9.95
C GLY A 65 6.27 10.91 10.36
N GLU A 66 6.78 10.81 11.59
CA GLU A 66 7.76 11.74 12.18
C GLU A 66 9.00 11.98 11.29
N ARG A 67 9.43 10.95 10.54
CA ARG A 67 10.57 11.06 9.61
C ARG A 67 10.27 11.99 8.44
N ALA A 68 9.04 11.98 7.97
CA ALA A 68 8.58 12.89 6.92
C ALA A 68 8.48 14.32 7.48
N ASP A 69 7.95 14.49 8.68
CA ASP A 69 7.82 15.80 9.32
C ASP A 69 9.19 16.47 9.53
N TRP A 70 10.15 15.70 10.05
CA TRP A 70 11.52 16.18 10.17
C TRP A 70 12.14 16.54 8.81
N LEU A 71 11.93 15.71 7.79
CA LEU A 71 12.48 15.96 6.46
C LEU A 71 11.88 17.21 5.82
N ARG A 72 10.60 17.52 6.07
CA ARG A 72 9.95 18.77 5.63
C ARG A 72 10.59 19.97 6.31
N GLU A 73 10.74 19.92 7.63
CA GLU A 73 11.36 21.00 8.40
C GLU A 73 12.80 21.24 7.95
N ARG A 74 13.56 20.15 7.76
CA ARG A 74 14.93 20.21 7.27
C ARG A 74 15.06 20.80 5.87
N CYS A 75 14.10 20.51 4.98
CA CYS A 75 14.08 21.10 3.64
C CYS A 75 13.72 22.60 3.65
N ARG A 76 12.97 23.07 4.66
CA ARG A 76 12.60 24.49 4.83
C ARG A 76 13.69 25.31 5.51
N SER A 77 14.49 24.69 6.37
CA SER A 77 15.52 25.38 7.16
C SER A 77 16.74 25.84 6.35
N GLY A 78 16.92 25.38 5.10
CA GLY A 78 18.02 25.83 4.27
C GLY A 78 18.24 25.00 3.01
N PRO A 79 19.28 25.33 2.23
CA PRO A 79 19.61 24.59 1.02
C PRO A 79 19.95 23.13 1.36
N PHE A 80 19.51 22.21 0.51
CA PHE A 80 19.75 20.78 0.69
C PHE A 80 20.12 20.11 -0.63
N THR A 81 20.80 18.98 -0.52
CA THR A 81 21.02 18.07 -1.65
C THR A 81 20.43 16.70 -1.31
N THR A 82 19.95 15.96 -2.29
CA THR A 82 19.40 14.61 -2.06
C THR A 82 20.43 13.66 -1.45
N ARG A 83 21.73 13.87 -1.73
CA ARG A 83 22.83 13.12 -1.11
C ARG A 83 23.04 13.53 0.35
N GLY A 84 23.01 14.83 0.65
CA GLY A 84 23.14 15.35 2.02
C GLY A 84 22.01 14.84 2.92
N LEU A 85 20.77 14.87 2.42
CA LEU A 85 19.62 14.34 3.15
C LEU A 85 19.76 12.85 3.47
N VAL A 86 20.34 12.04 2.58
CA VAL A 86 20.62 10.62 2.87
C VAL A 86 21.65 10.46 3.99
N ALA A 87 22.70 11.29 4.00
CA ALA A 87 23.72 11.26 5.06
C ALA A 87 23.14 11.66 6.42
N GLU A 88 22.39 12.76 6.48
CA GLU A 88 21.72 13.22 7.71
C GLU A 88 20.69 12.20 8.22
N LEU A 89 19.99 11.50 7.32
CA LEU A 89 19.09 10.40 7.70
C LEU A 89 19.88 9.18 8.22
N ALA A 90 21.04 8.87 7.65
CA ALA A 90 21.90 7.79 8.12
C ALA A 90 22.48 8.07 9.51
N GLU A 91 22.87 9.31 9.80
CA GLU A 91 23.29 9.76 11.15
C GLU A 91 22.19 9.56 12.19
N ARG A 92 20.92 9.68 11.77
CA ARG A 92 19.73 9.44 12.60
C ARG A 92 19.33 7.96 12.66
N GLY A 93 20.16 7.05 12.13
CA GLY A 93 19.89 5.61 12.09
C GLY A 93 18.84 5.18 11.05
N ILE A 94 18.40 6.08 10.17
CA ILE A 94 17.38 5.81 9.15
C ILE A 94 18.08 5.38 7.86
N LYS A 95 18.10 4.06 7.61
CA LYS A 95 18.60 3.51 6.35
C LYS A 95 17.62 3.81 5.21
N THR A 96 17.99 4.74 4.33
CA THR A 96 17.23 5.09 3.13
C THR A 96 18.16 5.22 1.92
N ASP A 97 17.61 5.10 0.72
CA ASP A 97 18.34 5.37 -0.52
C ASP A 97 18.01 6.77 -1.07
N ARG A 98 18.86 7.24 -1.99
CA ARG A 98 18.67 8.54 -2.67
C ARG A 98 17.35 8.60 -3.44
N ARG A 99 16.87 7.46 -3.98
CA ARG A 99 15.62 7.40 -4.72
C ARG A 99 14.41 7.63 -3.82
N ALA A 100 14.37 7.05 -2.62
CA ALA A 100 13.30 7.32 -1.66
C ALA A 100 13.25 8.79 -1.24
N VAL A 101 14.41 9.40 -0.98
CA VAL A 101 14.48 10.84 -0.67
C VAL A 101 14.00 11.68 -1.86
N TRP A 102 14.44 11.38 -3.08
CA TRP A 102 13.98 12.09 -4.29
C TRP A 102 12.47 11.96 -4.50
N VAL A 103 11.92 10.75 -4.34
CA VAL A 103 10.49 10.48 -4.47
C VAL A 103 9.68 11.23 -3.39
N PHE A 104 10.23 11.36 -2.18
CA PHE A 104 9.63 12.14 -1.10
C PHE A 104 9.62 13.64 -1.45
N VAL A 105 10.79 14.20 -1.74
CA VAL A 105 10.96 15.62 -2.07
C VAL A 105 10.08 16.03 -3.25
N ARG A 106 9.97 15.19 -4.29
CA ARG A 106 9.09 15.43 -5.43
C ARG A 106 7.61 15.36 -5.09
N ALA A 107 7.20 14.43 -4.22
CA ALA A 107 5.81 14.31 -3.79
C ALA A 107 5.36 15.49 -2.93
N GLU A 108 6.29 16.09 -2.17
CA GLU A 108 6.05 17.28 -1.33
C GLU A 108 6.18 18.59 -2.12
N GLY A 109 6.44 18.54 -3.44
CA GLY A 109 6.60 19.74 -4.27
C GLY A 109 7.85 20.58 -3.96
N LEU A 110 8.78 20.04 -3.15
CA LEU A 110 9.98 20.74 -2.70
C LEU A 110 11.03 20.71 -3.82
N SER A 111 10.96 21.65 -4.75
CA SER A 111 11.99 21.81 -5.78
C SER A 111 13.03 22.83 -5.32
N PHE A 112 14.25 22.38 -5.00
CA PHE A 112 15.37 23.30 -4.86
C PHE A 112 16.04 23.50 -6.22
N LYS A 113 15.80 24.67 -6.83
CA LYS A 113 16.51 25.08 -8.05
C LYS A 113 17.92 25.52 -7.67
N LYS A 114 18.94 24.86 -8.22
CA LYS A 114 20.34 25.30 -8.09
C LYS A 114 20.54 26.60 -8.87
N ASN A 115 20.22 27.74 -8.27
CA ASN A 115 20.61 29.06 -8.76
C ASN A 115 21.75 29.54 -7.85
N GLY A 116 22.99 29.44 -8.34
CA GLY A 116 24.16 29.84 -7.58
C GLY A 116 25.36 28.97 -7.90
N SER A 117 25.90 29.09 -9.11
CA SER A 117 27.35 29.08 -9.28
C SER A 117 27.89 30.27 -8.48
N ALA A 118 28.37 30.02 -7.27
CA ALA A 118 29.27 30.95 -6.61
C ALA A 118 30.61 30.85 -7.38
N GLY A 119 30.98 31.96 -8.02
CA GLY A 119 32.36 32.21 -8.42
C GLY A 119 33.23 32.48 -7.21
#